data_AF-A0A955N0V5-F1
#
_entry.id   AF-A0A955N0V5-F1
#
_cell.length_a   1.000
_cell.length_b   1.000
_cell.length_c   1.000
_cell.angle_alpha   90.00
_cell.angle_beta   90.00
_cell.angle_gamma   90.00
#
_symmetry.space_group_name_H-M   'P 1'
#
loop_
_entity.id
_entity.type
_entity.pdbx_description
1 polymer ?
#
loop_
_entity_poly.entity_id
_entity_poly.type
_entity_poly.pdbx_seq_one_letter_code
_entity_poly.pdbx_strand_id
1 'polypeptide(L)'
;KGTAIYWSRPDPGLIQSLSEGSYFLRFLQSQVPQLVTATRKSLGIRARSEGYIEFYREGTESWRNCRDSLDRIRNACREADVPLAVVLIPFWVDFKNYPWADCHQAVREELNNLEVPVIDLAKIWGEKGVNGRKYWIDIHQSHPTGEGYQLLTDTLGPFLEREVWPNSPLSTEFPLVGEKKSELDPSGKNDQN
;
A
#
# COMPACT_ATOMS: atom_id res chain seq x y z
N LYS A 1 -39.47 26.24 13.25
CA LYS A 1 -39.54 25.29 12.13
C LYS A 1 -38.36 25.60 11.21
N GLY A 2 -37.29 24.80 11.24
CA GLY A 2 -36.07 25.05 10.46
C GLY A 2 -36.12 24.30 9.13
N THR A 3 -35.84 25.00 8.03
CA THR A 3 -35.77 24.44 6.68
C THR A 3 -34.37 23.87 6.46
N ALA A 4 -34.25 22.56 6.29
CA ALA A 4 -33.01 21.92 5.87
C ALA A 4 -32.86 22.06 4.35
N ILE A 5 -31.82 22.78 3.91
CA ILE A 5 -31.43 22.85 2.50
C ILE A 5 -30.52 21.66 2.22
N TYR A 6 -31.02 20.67 1.48
CA TYR A 6 -30.20 19.58 0.95
C TYR A 6 -29.46 20.07 -0.29
N TRP A 7 -28.14 20.17 -0.22
CA TRP A 7 -27.29 20.32 -1.40
C TRP A 7 -27.14 18.96 -2.05
N SER A 8 -27.77 18.76 -3.21
CA SER A 8 -27.48 17.63 -4.08
C SER A 8 -26.03 17.74 -4.54
N ARG A 9 -25.25 16.66 -4.37
CA ARG A 9 -23.91 16.61 -4.93
C ARG A 9 -24.02 16.64 -6.46
N PRO A 10 -23.29 17.51 -7.15
CA PRO A 10 -23.27 17.52 -8.61
C PRO A 10 -22.79 16.17 -9.16
N ASP A 11 -23.35 15.79 -10.30
CA ASP A 11 -23.02 14.57 -11.02
C ASP A 11 -21.51 14.53 -11.36
N PRO A 12 -20.76 13.50 -10.90
CA PRO A 12 -19.35 13.35 -11.20
C PRO A 12 -19.05 13.36 -12.71
N GLY A 13 -19.93 12.80 -13.54
CA GLY A 13 -19.75 12.73 -14.99
C GLY A 13 -19.83 14.10 -15.68
N LEU A 14 -20.69 14.99 -15.15
CA LEU A 14 -20.82 16.35 -15.67
C LEU A 14 -19.56 17.19 -15.38
N ILE A 15 -19.02 17.07 -14.17
CA ILE A 15 -17.79 17.78 -13.76
C ILE A 15 -16.60 17.33 -14.60
N GLN A 16 -16.51 16.04 -14.91
CA GLN A 16 -15.43 15.48 -15.71
C GLN A 16 -15.50 15.93 -17.18
N SER A 17 -16.68 15.92 -17.81
CA SER A 17 -16.80 16.41 -19.19
C SER A 17 -16.51 17.91 -19.34
N LEU A 18 -16.86 18.71 -18.31
CA LEU A 18 -16.57 20.15 -18.31
C LEU A 18 -15.09 20.46 -18.08
N SER A 19 -14.38 19.64 -17.29
CA SER A 19 -12.94 19.81 -17.08
C SER A 19 -12.11 19.32 -18.26
N GLU A 20 -12.61 18.40 -19.09
CA GLU A 20 -11.91 17.96 -20.30
C GLU A 20 -11.81 19.04 -21.38
N GLY A 21 -12.78 19.95 -21.45
CA GLY A 21 -12.81 21.07 -22.41
C GLY A 21 -12.25 22.41 -21.91
N SER A 22 -11.82 22.52 -20.65
CA SER A 22 -11.43 23.81 -20.06
C SER A 22 -10.16 23.75 -19.21
N TYR A 23 -9.09 24.35 -19.73
CA TYR A 23 -7.83 24.55 -19.00
C TYR A 23 -8.01 25.33 -17.70
N PHE A 24 -9.00 26.22 -17.63
CA PHE A 24 -9.33 26.98 -16.42
C PHE A 24 -9.94 26.08 -15.34
N LEU A 25 -10.85 25.17 -15.72
CA LEU A 25 -11.43 24.23 -14.76
C LEU A 25 -10.42 23.18 -14.30
N ARG A 26 -9.49 22.74 -15.16
CA ARG A 26 -8.33 21.92 -14.76
C ARG A 26 -7.40 22.66 -13.82
N PHE A 27 -7.11 23.93 -14.11
CA PHE A 27 -6.32 24.78 -13.23
C PHE A 27 -6.99 24.88 -11.85
N LEU A 28 -8.27 25.23 -11.77
CA LEU A 28 -9.00 25.29 -10.50
C LEU A 28 -9.04 23.92 -9.80
N GLN A 29 -9.29 22.82 -10.51
CA GLN A 29 -9.24 21.47 -9.92
C GLN A 29 -7.86 21.09 -9.39
N SER A 30 -6.76 21.58 -9.99
CA SER A 30 -5.40 21.33 -9.49
C SER A 30 -4.98 22.23 -8.32
N GLN A 31 -5.50 23.47 -8.27
CA GLN A 31 -5.12 24.46 -7.27
C GLN A 31 -6.02 24.40 -6.03
N VAL A 32 -7.31 24.08 -6.19
CA VAL A 32 -8.27 24.02 -5.08
C VAL A 32 -7.85 22.99 -4.01
N PRO A 33 -7.35 21.78 -4.33
CA PRO A 33 -6.84 20.85 -3.32
C PRO A 33 -5.64 21.41 -2.56
N GLN A 34 -4.76 22.15 -3.24
CA GLN A 34 -3.59 22.77 -2.61
C GLN A 34 -4.00 23.92 -1.69
N LEU A 35 -4.95 24.75 -2.14
CA LEU A 35 -5.51 25.84 -1.35
C LEU A 35 -6.25 25.30 -0.12
N VAL A 36 -7.11 24.30 -0.30
CA VAL A 36 -7.83 23.62 0.79
C VAL A 36 -6.85 22.99 1.78
N THR A 37 -5.78 22.36 1.31
CA THR A 37 -4.74 21.78 2.19
C THR A 37 -3.99 22.86 2.97
N ALA A 38 -3.60 23.95 2.29
CA ALA A 38 -2.92 25.09 2.91
C ALA A 38 -3.80 25.79 3.95
N THR A 39 -5.08 26.03 3.63
CA THR A 39 -6.06 26.63 4.54
C THR A 39 -6.37 25.72 5.74
N ARG A 40 -6.50 24.41 5.54
CA ARG A 40 -6.67 23.47 6.65
C ARG A 40 -5.45 23.48 7.59
N LYS A 41 -4.25 23.47 7.02
CA LYS A 41 -3.00 23.59 7.78
C LYS A 41 -2.91 24.91 8.56
N SER A 42 -3.25 26.05 7.94
CA SER A 42 -3.22 27.36 8.60
C SER A 42 -4.28 27.51 9.69
N LEU A 43 -5.39 26.76 9.59
CA LEU A 43 -6.45 26.71 10.60
C LEU A 43 -6.18 25.66 11.70
N GLY A 44 -5.02 25.00 11.70
CA GLY A 44 -4.70 23.94 12.66
C GLY A 44 -5.59 22.69 12.51
N ILE A 45 -6.33 22.58 11.40
CA ILE A 45 -7.12 21.40 11.07
C ILE A 45 -6.14 20.34 10.60
N ARG A 46 -5.74 19.49 11.54
CA ARG A 46 -4.88 18.32 11.33
C ARG A 46 -5.32 17.56 10.08
N ALA A 47 -4.35 17.18 9.24
CA ALA A 47 -4.66 16.33 8.10
C ALA A 47 -5.33 15.04 8.61
N ARG A 48 -6.28 14.48 7.84
CA ARG A 48 -6.99 13.24 8.21
C ARG A 48 -6.02 12.10 8.57
N SER A 49 -4.80 12.17 8.02
CA SER A 49 -3.66 11.29 8.26
C SER A 49 -3.04 11.39 9.67
N GLU A 50 -3.03 12.56 10.30
CA GLU A 50 -2.41 12.79 11.62
C GLU A 50 -3.21 12.15 12.77
N GLY A 51 -4.51 11.91 12.55
CA GLY A 51 -5.35 11.20 13.51
C GLY A 51 -5.00 9.72 13.64
N TYR A 52 -4.35 9.10 12.64
CA TYR A 52 -4.07 7.66 12.69
C TYR A 52 -3.04 7.31 13.76
N ILE A 53 -2.01 8.14 13.94
CA ILE A 53 -0.95 7.90 14.94
C ILE A 53 -1.52 7.82 16.35
N GLU A 54 -2.56 8.60 16.65
CA GLU A 54 -3.21 8.60 17.98
C GLU A 54 -3.81 7.23 18.34
N PHE A 55 -4.25 6.43 17.36
CA PHE A 55 -4.82 5.10 17.62
C PHE A 55 -3.78 4.05 18.03
N TYR A 56 -2.49 4.31 17.78
CA TYR A 56 -1.38 3.41 18.10
C TYR A 56 -0.57 3.89 19.31
N ARG A 57 -0.97 4.99 19.95
CA ARG A 57 -0.29 5.47 21.15
C ARG A 57 -0.53 4.48 22.30
N GLU A 58 0.53 4.22 23.06
CA GLU A 58 0.46 3.41 24.26
C GLU A 58 -0.61 3.91 25.25
N GLY A 59 -1.30 2.97 25.88
CA GLY A 59 -2.37 3.26 26.83
C GLY A 59 -3.71 3.69 26.22
N THR A 60 -3.82 3.81 24.89
CA THR A 60 -5.13 4.03 24.25
C THR A 60 -5.95 2.74 24.18
N GLU A 61 -7.28 2.87 24.19
CA GLU A 61 -8.19 1.72 24.07
C GLU A 61 -8.08 1.07 22.69
N SER A 62 -7.96 1.88 21.63
CA SER A 62 -7.76 1.38 20.27
C SER A 62 -6.50 0.52 20.15
N TRP A 63 -5.39 0.97 20.74
CA TRP A 63 -4.15 0.20 20.68
C TRP A 63 -4.23 -1.11 21.49
N ARG A 64 -4.80 -1.07 22.70
CA ARG A 64 -5.06 -2.29 23.49
C ARG A 64 -5.90 -3.30 22.70
N ASN A 65 -7.01 -2.85 22.12
CA ASN A 65 -7.89 -3.72 21.33
C ASN A 65 -7.19 -4.30 20.10
N CYS A 66 -6.26 -3.54 19.48
CA CYS A 66 -5.45 -4.02 18.38
C CYS A 66 -4.51 -5.15 18.85
N ARG A 67 -3.74 -4.95 19.93
CA ARG A 67 -2.85 -5.98 20.49
C ARG A 67 -3.60 -7.26 20.88
N ASP A 68 -4.73 -7.10 21.58
CA ASP A 68 -5.58 -8.24 21.96
C ASP A 68 -6.08 -9.00 20.73
N SER A 69 -6.39 -8.30 19.64
CA SER A 69 -6.81 -8.93 18.39
C SER A 69 -5.67 -9.66 17.70
N LEU A 70 -4.46 -9.10 17.68
CA LEU A 70 -3.27 -9.75 17.12
C LEU A 70 -2.93 -11.03 17.87
N ASP A 71 -2.95 -11.00 19.21
CA ASP A 71 -2.73 -12.18 20.05
C ASP A 71 -3.77 -13.27 19.78
N ARG A 72 -5.06 -12.90 19.67
CA ARG A 72 -6.15 -13.83 19.35
C ARG A 72 -6.00 -14.46 17.97
N ILE A 73 -5.60 -13.69 16.96
CA ILE A 73 -5.34 -14.23 15.60
C ILE A 73 -4.19 -15.23 15.66
N ARG A 74 -3.07 -14.89 16.33
CA ARG A 74 -1.94 -15.81 16.53
C ARG A 74 -2.38 -17.11 17.20
N ASN A 75 -3.13 -17.02 18.30
CA ASN A 75 -3.57 -18.19 19.05
C ASN A 75 -4.49 -19.09 18.20
N ALA A 76 -5.44 -18.50 17.47
CA ALA A 76 -6.32 -19.24 16.57
C ALA A 76 -5.56 -19.95 15.44
N CYS A 77 -4.57 -19.28 14.82
CA CYS A 77 -3.70 -19.89 13.82
C CYS A 77 -2.89 -21.05 14.40
N ARG A 78 -2.31 -20.89 15.59
CA ARG A 78 -1.55 -21.95 16.27
C ARG A 78 -2.43 -23.15 16.63
N GLU A 79 -3.64 -22.93 17.12
CA GLU A 79 -4.60 -23.99 17.44
C GLU A 79 -5.04 -24.77 16.20
N ALA A 80 -5.10 -24.10 15.04
CA ALA A 80 -5.46 -24.70 13.77
C ALA A 80 -4.27 -25.27 12.98
N ASP A 81 -3.04 -25.21 13.52
CA ASP A 81 -1.80 -25.57 12.82
C ASP A 81 -1.63 -24.84 11.46
N VAL A 82 -2.02 -23.54 11.43
CA VAL A 82 -1.90 -22.67 10.26
C VAL A 82 -0.74 -21.69 10.49
N PRO A 83 0.28 -21.65 9.61
CA PRO A 83 1.33 -20.64 9.68
C PRO A 83 0.75 -19.22 9.52
N LEU A 84 1.21 -18.29 10.36
CA LEU A 84 0.79 -16.90 10.35
C LEU A 84 1.99 -16.00 10.06
N ALA A 85 1.83 -15.10 9.11
CA ALA A 85 2.73 -13.97 8.88
C ALA A 85 1.91 -12.72 8.55
N VAL A 86 2.48 -11.54 8.83
CA VAL A 86 1.80 -10.26 8.64
C VAL A 86 2.58 -9.36 7.66
N VAL A 87 1.85 -8.69 6.79
CA VAL A 87 2.40 -7.73 5.81
C VAL A 87 1.86 -6.34 6.12
N LEU A 88 2.75 -5.39 6.40
CA LEU A 88 2.39 -3.98 6.54
C LEU A 88 2.49 -3.31 5.17
N ILE A 89 1.35 -3.15 4.51
CA ILE A 89 1.24 -2.51 3.20
C ILE A 89 1.09 -0.99 3.40
N PRO A 90 2.04 -0.16 2.93
CA PRO A 90 1.95 1.28 3.06
C PRO A 90 0.92 1.86 2.10
N PHE A 91 0.49 3.09 2.40
CA PHE A 91 -0.05 3.96 1.37
C PHE A 91 1.01 4.28 0.31
N TRP A 92 0.62 4.29 -0.97
CA TRP A 92 1.49 4.56 -2.13
C TRP A 92 1.91 6.04 -2.22
N VAL A 93 2.70 6.48 -1.26
CA VAL A 93 3.25 7.85 -1.17
C VAL A 93 4.78 7.80 -1.25
N ASP A 94 5.45 8.88 -0.89
CA ASP A 94 6.90 8.84 -0.73
C ASP A 94 7.27 7.92 0.44
N PHE A 95 7.89 6.77 0.15
CA PHE A 95 8.26 5.78 1.16
C PHE A 95 9.49 6.22 1.97
N LYS A 96 10.36 7.06 1.40
CA LYS A 96 11.53 7.57 2.14
C LYS A 96 11.11 8.49 3.29
N ASN A 97 10.06 9.26 3.08
CA ASN A 97 9.49 10.17 4.08
C ASN A 97 8.07 9.72 4.45
N TYR A 98 7.92 8.43 4.74
CA TYR A 98 6.61 7.83 4.98
C TYR A 98 5.94 8.40 6.25
N PRO A 99 4.78 9.07 6.15
CA PRO A 99 4.20 9.80 7.30
C PRO A 99 3.72 8.92 8.46
N TRP A 100 3.59 7.61 8.24
CA TRP A 100 3.08 6.66 9.22
C TRP A 100 4.12 5.61 9.64
N ALA A 101 5.41 5.96 9.51
CA ALA A 101 6.51 5.09 9.92
C ALA A 101 6.38 4.65 11.39
N ASP A 102 6.01 5.57 12.28
CA ASP A 102 5.82 5.27 13.71
C ASP A 102 4.68 4.27 13.96
N CYS A 103 3.58 4.36 13.20
CA CYS A 103 2.49 3.38 13.28
C CYS A 103 2.95 1.99 12.84
N HIS A 104 3.67 1.91 11.71
CA HIS A 104 4.24 0.65 11.23
C HIS A 104 5.21 0.07 12.25
N GLN A 105 6.05 0.92 12.85
CA GLN A 105 7.00 0.51 13.87
C GLN A 105 6.31 -0.09 15.09
N ALA A 106 5.27 0.57 15.64
CA ALA A 106 4.53 0.06 16.79
C ALA A 106 3.89 -1.30 16.53
N VAL A 107 3.26 -1.48 15.36
CA VAL A 107 2.65 -2.76 14.96
C VAL A 107 3.71 -3.84 14.78
N ARG A 108 4.84 -3.50 14.13
CA ARG A 108 5.95 -4.43 13.90
C ARG A 108 6.57 -4.88 15.22
N GLU A 109 6.77 -3.98 16.18
CA GLU A 109 7.29 -4.31 17.51
C GLU A 109 6.37 -5.25 18.27
N GLU A 110 5.06 -5.01 18.24
CA GLU A 110 4.09 -5.92 18.85
C GLU A 110 4.12 -7.31 18.21
N LEU A 111 4.14 -7.39 16.88
CA LEU A 111 4.21 -8.67 16.17
C LEU A 111 5.50 -9.44 16.48
N ASN A 112 6.63 -8.75 16.60
CA ASN A 112 7.88 -9.37 17.03
C ASN A 112 7.79 -9.91 18.46
N ASN A 113 7.15 -9.17 19.38
CA ASN A 113 6.93 -9.64 20.76
C ASN A 113 6.03 -10.88 20.81
N LEU A 114 5.08 -10.98 19.88
CA LEU A 114 4.21 -12.14 19.70
C LEU A 114 4.86 -13.28 18.92
N GLU A 115 6.13 -13.13 18.50
CA GLU A 115 6.88 -14.06 17.65
C GLU A 115 6.16 -14.36 16.31
N VAL A 116 5.43 -13.38 15.77
CA VAL A 116 4.76 -13.46 14.47
C VAL A 116 5.65 -12.82 13.40
N PRO A 117 6.06 -13.56 12.35
CA PRO A 117 6.81 -13.00 11.24
C PRO A 117 6.09 -11.80 10.62
N VAL A 118 6.81 -10.70 10.43
CA VAL A 118 6.27 -9.45 9.87
C VAL A 118 7.22 -8.83 8.85
N ILE A 119 6.66 -8.36 7.74
CA ILE A 119 7.36 -7.56 6.73
C ILE A 119 6.75 -6.16 6.64
N ASP A 120 7.60 -5.13 6.69
CA ASP A 120 7.21 -3.75 6.48
C ASP A 120 7.71 -3.25 5.12
N LEU A 121 6.78 -3.17 4.17
CA LEU A 121 7.11 -2.78 2.79
C LEU A 121 7.50 -1.30 2.69
N ALA A 122 6.96 -0.43 3.57
CA ALA A 122 7.30 0.99 3.58
C ALA A 122 8.79 1.19 3.84
N LYS A 123 9.29 0.51 4.88
CA LYS A 123 10.69 0.54 5.28
C LYS A 123 11.61 0.03 4.16
N ILE A 124 11.30 -1.17 3.63
CA ILE A 124 12.11 -1.80 2.57
C ILE A 124 12.20 -0.92 1.33
N TRP A 125 11.08 -0.38 0.87
CA TRP A 125 11.03 0.45 -0.32
C TRP A 125 11.64 1.84 -0.09
N GLY A 126 11.48 2.40 1.11
CA GLY A 126 12.13 3.65 1.52
C GLY A 126 13.65 3.54 1.51
N GLU A 127 14.21 2.46 2.05
CA GLU A 127 15.66 2.16 2.03
C GLU A 127 16.19 1.98 0.60
N LYS A 128 15.38 1.43 -0.30
CA LYS A 128 15.68 1.30 -1.73
C LYS A 128 15.46 2.59 -2.54
N GLY A 129 14.99 3.67 -1.92
CA GLY A 129 14.71 4.95 -2.60
C GLY A 129 13.53 4.90 -3.57
N VAL A 130 12.64 3.92 -3.41
CA VAL A 130 11.43 3.79 -4.24
C VAL A 130 10.43 4.88 -3.86
N ASN A 131 9.86 5.55 -4.87
CA ASN A 131 8.80 6.54 -4.67
C ASN A 131 7.44 5.92 -5.04
N GLY A 132 6.61 5.63 -4.04
CA GLY A 132 5.30 4.99 -4.20
C GLY A 132 4.32 5.77 -5.07
N ARG A 133 4.48 7.11 -5.20
CA ARG A 133 3.62 7.94 -6.07
C ARG A 133 3.73 7.60 -7.55
N LYS A 134 4.76 6.87 -7.97
CA LYS A 134 4.90 6.38 -9.35
C LYS A 134 4.01 5.17 -9.63
N TYR A 135 3.51 4.53 -8.59
CA TYR A 135 2.84 3.23 -8.66
C TYR A 135 1.36 3.31 -8.30
N TRP A 136 0.77 4.49 -8.07
CA TRP A 136 -0.68 4.62 -7.91
C TRP A 136 -1.37 5.04 -9.23
N ILE A 137 -2.66 4.76 -9.37
CA ILE A 137 -3.41 5.07 -10.61
C ILE A 137 -3.54 6.58 -10.82
N ASP A 138 -4.01 7.30 -9.79
CA ASP A 138 -4.10 8.76 -9.79
C ASP A 138 -4.23 9.32 -8.35
N ILE A 139 -4.33 10.65 -8.22
CA ILE A 139 -4.43 11.37 -6.94
C ILE A 139 -5.72 11.08 -6.14
N HIS A 140 -6.76 10.58 -6.79
CA HIS A 140 -8.05 10.22 -6.22
C HIS A 140 -8.18 8.71 -5.95
N GLN A 141 -7.39 7.88 -6.64
CA GLN A 141 -7.35 6.43 -6.49
C GLN A 141 -5.93 5.97 -6.10
N SER A 142 -5.67 5.91 -4.80
CA SER A 142 -4.40 5.44 -4.23
C SER A 142 -4.18 3.92 -4.32
N HIS A 143 -4.85 3.24 -5.25
CA HIS A 143 -4.62 1.82 -5.51
C HIS A 143 -3.40 1.65 -6.43
N PRO A 144 -2.63 0.56 -6.28
CA PRO A 144 -1.48 0.35 -7.11
C PRO A 144 -1.84 0.09 -8.59
N THR A 145 -0.96 0.51 -9.49
CA THR A 145 -0.93 0.09 -10.89
C THR A 145 -0.48 -1.36 -11.00
N GLY A 146 -0.52 -1.94 -12.21
CA GLY A 146 0.07 -3.27 -12.44
C GLY A 146 1.54 -3.36 -12.02
N GLU A 147 2.32 -2.30 -12.29
CA GLU A 147 3.72 -2.19 -11.83
C GLU A 147 3.83 -2.13 -10.30
N GLY A 148 2.88 -1.47 -9.63
CA GLY A 148 2.81 -1.44 -8.17
C GLY A 148 2.51 -2.82 -7.57
N TYR A 149 1.59 -3.57 -8.18
CA TYR A 149 1.33 -4.95 -7.80
C TYR A 149 2.54 -5.85 -8.05
N GLN A 150 3.25 -5.68 -9.18
CA GLN A 150 4.48 -6.42 -9.45
C GLN A 150 5.55 -6.15 -8.39
N LEU A 151 5.78 -4.88 -8.02
CA LEU A 151 6.71 -4.52 -6.95
C LEU A 151 6.33 -5.16 -5.61
N LEU A 152 5.02 -5.22 -5.30
CA LEU A 152 4.50 -5.90 -4.11
C LEU A 152 4.80 -7.39 -4.15
N THR A 153 4.49 -8.08 -5.25
CA THR A 153 4.72 -9.52 -5.38
C THR A 153 6.20 -9.88 -5.35
N ASP A 154 7.06 -9.10 -6.03
CA ASP A 154 8.52 -9.32 -6.07
C ASP A 154 9.15 -9.18 -4.68
N THR A 155 8.59 -8.29 -3.85
CA THR A 155 9.06 -8.10 -2.47
C THR A 155 8.50 -9.16 -1.52
N LEU A 156 7.23 -9.54 -1.71
CA LEU A 156 6.51 -10.42 -0.79
C LEU A 156 6.80 -11.91 -1.00
N GLY A 157 7.01 -12.34 -2.25
CA GLY A 157 7.25 -13.76 -2.58
C GLY A 157 8.35 -14.40 -1.74
N PRO A 158 9.58 -13.85 -1.74
CA PRO A 158 10.69 -14.39 -0.96
C PRO A 158 10.45 -14.39 0.57
N PHE A 159 9.61 -13.49 1.07
CA PHE A 159 9.23 -13.46 2.48
C PHE A 159 8.27 -14.62 2.81
N LEU A 160 7.25 -14.84 1.97
CA LEU A 160 6.29 -15.93 2.19
C LEU A 160 6.95 -17.31 2.04
N GLU A 161 7.83 -17.48 1.06
CA GLU A 161 8.61 -18.71 0.90
C GLU A 161 9.44 -19.03 2.15
N ARG A 162 10.07 -18.01 2.75
CA ARG A 162 10.90 -18.23 3.94
C ARG A 162 10.11 -18.46 5.22
N GLU A 163 9.08 -17.65 5.47
CA GLU A 163 8.41 -17.60 6.78
C GLU A 163 7.16 -18.50 6.85
N VAL A 164 6.46 -18.69 5.73
CA VAL A 164 5.17 -19.40 5.66
C VAL A 164 5.32 -20.76 4.99
N TRP A 165 6.22 -20.86 4.00
CA TRP A 165 6.32 -22.00 3.11
C TRP A 165 7.75 -22.52 2.88
N PRO A 166 8.57 -22.75 3.94
CA PRO A 166 9.99 -23.08 3.81
C PRO A 166 10.29 -24.36 3.02
N ASN A 167 9.31 -25.24 2.83
CA ASN A 167 9.42 -26.48 2.06
C ASN A 167 8.46 -26.54 0.86
N SER A 168 7.93 -25.40 0.40
CA SER A 168 6.97 -25.42 -0.70
C SER A 168 7.64 -25.78 -2.02
N PRO A 169 7.06 -26.71 -2.81
CA PRO A 169 7.54 -27.02 -4.16
C PRO A 169 7.44 -25.82 -5.12
N LEU A 170 6.68 -24.77 -4.77
CA LEU A 170 6.58 -23.54 -5.57
C LEU A 170 7.90 -22.76 -5.65
N SER A 171 8.84 -22.99 -4.72
CA SER A 171 10.18 -22.39 -4.73
C SER A 171 11.06 -22.82 -5.92
N THR A 172 10.64 -23.85 -6.67
CA THR A 172 11.40 -24.38 -7.82
C THR A 172 10.76 -24.12 -9.19
N GLU A 173 9.53 -23.59 -9.26
CA GLU A 173 8.77 -23.55 -10.53
C GLU A 173 8.30 -22.16 -10.99
N PHE A 174 8.53 -21.08 -10.25
CA PHE A 174 8.27 -19.74 -10.76
C PHE A 174 9.55 -19.12 -11.34
N PRO A 175 9.77 -19.14 -12.67
CA PRO A 175 10.80 -18.31 -13.26
C PRO A 175 10.49 -16.86 -12.91
N LEU A 176 11.46 -16.18 -12.29
CA LEU A 176 11.38 -14.74 -12.04
C LEU A 176 11.03 -14.04 -13.35
N VAL A 177 9.93 -13.30 -13.35
CA VAL A 177 9.48 -12.50 -14.50
C VAL A 177 10.55 -11.45 -14.78
N GLY A 178 11.47 -11.76 -15.70
CA GLY A 178 12.66 -10.94 -15.97
C GLY A 178 13.78 -11.70 -16.65
N GLU A 179 13.86 -13.03 -16.49
CA GLU A 179 14.77 -13.84 -17.30
C GLU A 179 14.17 -14.07 -18.69
N LYS A 180 14.42 -13.12 -19.61
CA LYS A 180 14.39 -13.44 -21.03
C LYS A 180 15.41 -14.56 -21.26
N LYS A 181 14.94 -15.80 -21.38
CA LYS A 181 15.68 -16.84 -22.09
C LYS A 181 16.03 -16.28 -23.46
N SER A 182 17.31 -15.98 -23.67
CA SER A 182 17.87 -15.73 -24.99
C SER A 182 17.92 -17.05 -25.74
N GLU A 183 16.78 -17.54 -26.22
CA GLU A 183 16.74 -18.65 -27.17
C GLU A 183 16.51 -18.05 -28.58
N LEU A 184 17.61 -17.63 -29.19
CA LEU A 184 17.77 -17.66 -30.65
C LEU A 184 19.06 -18.43 -30.91
N ASP A 185 18.92 -19.76 -31.00
CA ASP A 185 19.88 -20.64 -31.64
C ASP A 185 19.73 -20.46 -33.16
N PRO A 186 20.74 -19.97 -33.90
CA PRO A 186 20.65 -19.79 -35.34
C PRO A 186 21.05 -21.04 -36.13
N SER A 187 21.21 -22.21 -35.52
CA SER A 187 21.66 -23.42 -36.23
C SER A 187 20.54 -24.23 -36.88
N GLY A 188 19.71 -23.56 -37.70
CA GLY A 188 18.85 -24.23 -38.67
C GLY A 188 19.69 -24.82 -39.81
N LYS A 189 20.18 -26.06 -39.65
CA LYS A 189 20.68 -26.86 -40.76
C LYS A 189 19.51 -27.25 -41.67
N ASN A 190 19.49 -26.66 -42.87
CA ASN A 190 18.69 -27.11 -43.99
C ASN A 190 19.32 -28.38 -44.58
N ASP A 191 18.69 -29.53 -44.35
CA ASP A 191 18.89 -30.70 -45.20
C ASP A 191 17.70 -30.79 -46.16
N GLN A 192 17.89 -30.33 -47.40
CA GLN A 192 17.13 -30.77 -48.56
C GLN A 192 18.08 -31.02 -49.74
N ASN A 193 17.96 -32.23 -50.29
CA ASN A 193 18.59 -32.84 -51.47
C ASN A 193 20.03 -33.34 -51.34
#